data_AF-A0A251UYQ8-F1
#
_entry.id   AF-A0A251UYQ8-F1
#
_cell.length_a   1.000
_cell.length_b   1.000
_cell.length_c   1.000
_cell.angle_alpha   90.00
_cell.angle_beta   90.00
_cell.angle_gamma   90.00
#
_symmetry.space_group_name_H-M   'P 1'
#
loop_
_entity.id
_entity.type
_entity.pdbx_description
1 polymer ?
#
loop_
_entity_poly.entity_id
_entity_poly.type
_entity_poly.pdbx_seq_one_letter_code
_entity_poly.pdbx_strand_id
1 'polypeptide(L)'
;MNNIVDNKNQNQRERSGRRHHLKMATRSVGNSWKQLSFNLIKRTFSTCSPGSNPSTTVSKSKRKKKKNLFEVAHFLPNWGIGFHMAKTHWSGVAYQITKINLYKDGKHGKAWGIVHKDGVPAADAPKKISGVHKRCWKYIPNSKKTEQITSLPQPEPEVQAT
;
A
#
# COMPACT_ATOMS: atom_id res chain seq x y z
N MET A 1 13.90 27.43 -49.65
CA MET A 1 15.05 26.57 -49.25
C MET A 1 15.09 26.53 -47.74
N ASN A 2 15.22 25.31 -47.20
CA ASN A 2 15.54 24.92 -45.81
C ASN A 2 14.37 24.70 -44.83
N ASN A 3 13.89 23.45 -44.85
CA ASN A 3 13.09 22.79 -43.81
C ASN A 3 13.97 22.46 -42.58
N ILE A 4 13.48 22.74 -41.38
CA ILE A 4 14.09 22.34 -40.10
C ILE A 4 13.29 21.17 -39.50
N VAL A 5 13.82 19.99 -39.80
CA VAL A 5 14.03 18.79 -38.96
C VAL A 5 12.94 18.42 -37.93
N ASP A 6 12.16 17.42 -38.32
CA ASP A 6 11.59 16.38 -37.46
C ASP A 6 12.66 15.68 -36.60
N ASN A 7 12.40 15.45 -35.31
CA ASN A 7 13.08 14.37 -34.57
C ASN A 7 12.07 13.54 -33.77
N LYS A 8 11.57 12.51 -34.44
CA LYS A 8 10.78 11.41 -33.89
C LYS A 8 11.69 10.36 -33.27
N ASN A 9 11.41 10.03 -32.00
CA ASN A 9 11.24 8.66 -31.50
C ASN A 9 12.31 7.62 -31.91
N GLN A 10 13.36 7.46 -31.09
CA GLN A 10 14.24 6.30 -31.17
C GLN A 10 13.91 5.29 -30.07
N ASN A 11 13.27 4.20 -30.48
CA ASN A 11 13.23 2.95 -29.75
C ASN A 11 13.70 1.84 -30.71
N GLN A 12 14.63 1.01 -30.20
CA GLN A 12 15.03 -0.34 -30.65
C GLN A 12 16.23 -0.52 -31.60
N ARG A 13 16.99 -1.58 -31.23
CA ARG A 13 17.96 -2.41 -32.01
C ARG A 13 19.36 -1.78 -32.20
N GLU A 14 20.50 -2.40 -31.90
CA GLU A 14 20.90 -3.78 -31.58
C GLU A 14 22.22 -3.76 -30.78
N ARG A 15 22.50 -4.78 -29.97
CA ARG A 15 23.85 -5.40 -29.90
C ARG A 15 23.78 -6.74 -29.18
N SER A 16 23.75 -7.77 -30.01
CA SER A 16 24.15 -9.14 -29.69
C SER A 16 25.58 -9.16 -29.17
N GLY A 17 25.79 -9.83 -28.04
CA GLY A 17 27.11 -10.09 -27.46
C GLY A 17 27.05 -11.29 -26.52
N ARG A 18 27.29 -12.48 -27.07
CA ARG A 18 27.46 -13.76 -26.37
C ARG A 18 28.55 -13.64 -25.29
N ARG A 19 28.24 -13.98 -24.03
CA ARG A 19 29.20 -14.52 -23.06
C ARG A 19 28.59 -15.68 -22.31
N HIS A 20 29.47 -16.63 -22.03
CA HIS A 20 29.21 -18.00 -21.63
C HIS A 20 28.80 -18.12 -20.16
N HIS A 21 27.93 -19.10 -19.91
CA HIS A 21 27.97 -20.06 -18.81
C HIS A 21 28.07 -19.52 -17.36
N LEU A 22 26.94 -19.56 -16.63
CA LEU A 22 26.86 -20.27 -15.34
C LEU A 22 25.39 -20.58 -15.00
N LYS A 23 25.01 -21.87 -15.06
CA LYS A 23 23.76 -22.34 -14.47
C LYS A 23 23.97 -22.44 -12.96
N MET A 24 23.44 -21.49 -12.21
CA MET A 24 23.28 -21.65 -10.76
C MET A 24 21.94 -22.34 -10.50
N ALA A 25 22.02 -23.63 -10.17
CA ALA A 25 20.91 -24.43 -9.69
C ALA A 25 20.55 -23.98 -8.26
N THR A 26 19.45 -23.27 -8.08
CA THR A 26 18.87 -23.06 -6.75
C THR A 26 18.09 -24.30 -6.36
N ARG A 27 18.67 -25.11 -5.47
CA ARG A 27 17.99 -26.22 -4.82
C ARG A 27 16.78 -25.69 -4.06
N SER A 28 15.61 -26.20 -4.43
CA SER A 28 14.37 -26.09 -3.68
C SER A 28 14.56 -26.71 -2.30
N VAL A 29 14.63 -25.87 -1.26
CA VAL A 29 14.52 -26.33 0.13
C VAL A 29 13.04 -26.28 0.48
N GLY A 30 12.39 -27.44 0.37
CA GLY A 30 11.01 -27.62 0.81
C GLY A 30 10.93 -27.50 2.33
N ASN A 31 10.32 -26.42 2.81
CA ASN A 31 9.91 -26.34 4.21
C ASN A 31 8.55 -27.04 4.36
N SER A 32 8.63 -28.35 4.57
CA SER A 32 7.56 -29.22 5.01
C SER A 32 7.08 -28.76 6.39
N TRP A 33 5.93 -28.08 6.45
CA TRP A 33 5.24 -27.78 7.69
C TRP A 33 4.65 -29.06 8.27
N LYS A 34 5.45 -29.76 9.09
CA LYS A 34 4.99 -30.89 9.88
C LYS A 34 4.41 -30.39 11.20
N GLN A 35 3.08 -30.41 11.23
CA GLN A 35 2.23 -30.94 12.31
C GLN A 35 2.72 -30.70 13.75
N LEU A 36 2.14 -29.69 14.40
CA LEU A 36 2.06 -29.65 15.86
C LEU A 36 0.63 -30.03 16.26
N SER A 37 0.49 -31.27 16.71
CA SER A 37 -0.67 -31.80 17.39
C SER A 37 -0.88 -31.04 18.70
N PHE A 38 -1.97 -30.27 18.78
CA PHE A 38 -2.43 -29.75 20.06
C PHE A 38 -3.23 -30.85 20.77
N ASN A 39 -2.60 -31.50 21.74
CA ASN A 39 -3.30 -32.38 22.67
C ASN A 39 -4.33 -31.55 23.46
N LEU A 40 -5.59 -31.88 23.24
CA LEU A 40 -6.77 -31.28 23.85
C LEU A 40 -6.85 -31.66 25.33
N ILE A 41 -6.51 -30.74 26.23
CA ILE A 41 -6.81 -30.88 27.66
C ILE A 41 -8.33 -30.75 27.82
N LYS A 42 -9.00 -31.88 28.05
CA LYS A 42 -10.38 -31.92 28.54
C LYS A 42 -10.38 -31.50 30.01
N ARG A 43 -11.09 -30.42 30.35
CA ARG A 43 -11.47 -30.11 31.74
C ARG A 43 -12.98 -29.87 31.77
N THR A 44 -13.70 -30.85 32.29
CA THR A 44 -15.12 -30.82 32.66
C THR A 44 -15.26 -30.12 34.00
N PHE A 45 -16.11 -29.08 34.10
CA PHE A 45 -16.81 -28.74 35.34
C PHE A 45 -18.19 -28.20 35.00
N SER A 46 -19.21 -28.94 35.42
CA SER A 46 -20.63 -28.58 35.43
C SER A 46 -20.90 -27.53 36.51
N THR A 47 -21.76 -26.55 36.26
CA THR A 47 -22.56 -25.89 37.30
C THR A 47 -23.84 -25.29 36.68
N CYS A 48 -24.98 -25.62 37.26
CA CYS A 48 -26.31 -25.13 36.91
C CYS A 48 -26.59 -23.76 37.55
N SER A 49 -27.38 -22.92 36.87
CA SER A 49 -28.43 -22.05 37.45
C SER A 49 -29.06 -21.16 36.36
N PRO A 50 -30.40 -21.03 36.27
CA PRO A 50 -31.05 -20.03 35.44
C PRO A 50 -31.18 -18.73 36.24
N GLY A 51 -30.40 -17.70 35.87
CA GLY A 51 -30.44 -16.38 36.49
C GLY A 51 -30.77 -15.33 35.44
N SER A 52 -31.98 -14.78 35.52
CA SER A 52 -32.52 -13.72 34.69
C SER A 52 -31.91 -12.36 35.04
N ASN A 53 -30.96 -11.88 34.23
CA ASN A 53 -30.50 -10.48 34.25
C ASN A 53 -30.37 -9.96 32.80
N PRO A 54 -30.75 -8.69 32.50
CA PRO A 54 -30.65 -8.11 31.17
C PRO A 54 -29.17 -7.87 30.85
N SER A 55 -28.55 -8.85 30.19
CA SER A 55 -27.18 -8.74 29.69
C SER A 55 -27.14 -7.69 28.60
N THR A 56 -26.65 -6.49 28.93
CA THR A 56 -25.95 -5.59 28.00
C THR A 56 -24.93 -6.43 27.24
N THR A 57 -25.32 -6.87 26.04
CA THR A 57 -24.46 -7.66 25.18
C THR A 57 -23.36 -6.75 24.67
N VAL A 58 -22.26 -6.70 25.43
CA VAL A 58 -20.96 -6.25 24.94
C VAL A 58 -20.65 -7.08 23.70
N SER A 59 -20.99 -6.51 22.55
CA SER A 59 -20.84 -7.16 21.26
C SER A 59 -19.37 -7.49 21.06
N LYS A 60 -19.02 -8.75 21.33
CA LYS A 60 -17.70 -9.32 21.12
C LYS A 60 -17.31 -8.96 19.70
N SER A 61 -16.34 -8.04 19.55
CA SER A 61 -15.98 -7.49 18.25
C SER A 61 -15.70 -8.65 17.29
N LYS A 62 -16.61 -8.90 16.34
CA LYS A 62 -16.39 -9.88 15.27
C LYS A 62 -15.06 -9.48 14.65
N ARG A 63 -14.04 -10.35 14.75
CA ARG A 63 -12.67 -10.09 14.27
C ARG A 63 -12.76 -9.44 12.88
N LYS A 64 -12.45 -8.14 12.80
CA LYS A 64 -12.58 -7.38 11.55
C LYS A 64 -11.72 -8.06 10.49
N LYS A 65 -12.35 -8.53 9.41
CA LYS A 65 -11.63 -9.15 8.29
C LYS A 65 -10.62 -8.14 7.74
N LYS A 66 -9.36 -8.54 7.61
CA LYS A 66 -8.31 -7.70 7.05
C LYS A 66 -8.68 -7.25 5.64
N LYS A 67 -8.46 -5.98 5.37
CA LYS A 67 -8.83 -5.31 4.12
C LYS A 67 -7.62 -5.19 3.18
N ASN A 68 -7.92 -5.05 1.90
CA ASN A 68 -6.98 -4.73 0.83
C ASN A 68 -6.81 -3.20 0.72
N LEU A 69 -5.73 -2.69 0.12
CA LEU A 69 -5.53 -1.25 -0.10
C LEU A 69 -6.72 -0.60 -0.81
N PHE A 70 -7.27 -1.23 -1.86
CA PHE A 70 -8.41 -0.69 -2.59
C PHE A 70 -9.71 -0.70 -1.77
N GLU A 71 -9.90 -1.71 -0.93
CA GLU A 71 -11.04 -1.73 0.00
C GLU A 71 -10.92 -0.61 1.04
N VAL A 72 -9.70 -0.30 1.51
CA VAL A 72 -9.46 0.82 2.42
C VAL A 72 -9.67 2.16 1.70
N ALA A 73 -9.12 2.30 0.50
CA ALA A 73 -9.26 3.47 -0.36
C ALA A 73 -10.71 3.79 -0.72
N HIS A 74 -11.54 2.77 -0.95
CA HIS A 74 -12.96 2.93 -1.25
C HIS A 74 -13.74 3.59 -0.10
N PHE A 75 -13.27 3.48 1.15
CA PHE A 75 -13.89 4.18 2.29
C PHE A 75 -13.47 5.65 2.39
N LEU A 76 -12.47 6.09 1.61
CA LEU A 76 -11.94 7.45 1.65
C LEU A 76 -12.43 8.25 0.43
N PRO A 77 -12.54 9.58 0.56
CA PRO A 77 -12.81 10.44 -0.58
C PRO A 77 -11.68 10.32 -1.62
N ASN A 78 -11.99 10.54 -2.89
CA ASN A 78 -11.04 10.49 -4.00
C ASN A 78 -10.21 9.18 -4.04
N TRP A 79 -10.79 8.06 -3.62
CA TRP A 79 -10.12 6.76 -3.51
C TRP A 79 -8.85 6.80 -2.63
N GLY A 80 -8.79 7.70 -1.65
CA GLY A 80 -7.67 7.79 -0.73
C GLY A 80 -6.38 8.38 -1.33
N ILE A 81 -6.45 9.10 -2.45
CA ILE A 81 -5.33 9.91 -2.97
C ILE A 81 -5.00 11.03 -1.97
N GLY A 82 -3.72 11.25 -1.69
CA GLY A 82 -3.22 12.18 -0.66
C GLY A 82 -3.13 11.58 0.75
N PHE A 83 -3.74 10.42 1.00
CA PHE A 83 -3.74 9.78 2.32
C PHE A 83 -2.60 8.79 2.52
N HIS A 84 -2.16 8.66 3.77
CA HIS A 84 -1.16 7.68 4.18
C HIS A 84 -1.80 6.33 4.53
N MET A 85 -1.21 5.26 3.99
CA MET A 85 -1.58 3.89 4.25
C MET A 85 -0.36 3.04 4.54
N ALA A 86 -0.50 2.06 5.41
CA ALA A 86 0.57 1.13 5.72
C ALA A 86 0.04 -0.30 5.81
N LYS A 87 0.96 -1.27 5.66
CA LYS A 87 0.65 -2.64 6.02
C LYS A 87 0.66 -2.80 7.53
N THR A 88 -0.16 -3.72 8.05
CA THR A 88 -0.30 -3.97 9.49
C THR A 88 1.01 -4.35 10.17
N HIS A 89 1.88 -5.09 9.47
CA HIS A 89 3.16 -5.58 10.01
C HIS A 89 4.34 -4.64 9.72
N TRP A 90 4.11 -3.52 9.04
CA TRP A 90 5.15 -2.53 8.81
C TRP A 90 5.16 -1.54 9.97
N SER A 91 6.35 -1.31 10.53
CA SER A 91 6.66 -0.22 11.45
C SER A 91 7.44 0.85 10.71
N GLY A 92 7.18 2.13 11.02
CA GLY A 92 7.91 3.26 10.44
C GLY A 92 7.69 3.51 8.94
N VAL A 93 7.06 2.60 8.18
CA VAL A 93 6.87 2.77 6.72
C VAL A 93 5.40 2.96 6.37
N ALA A 94 5.09 4.09 5.76
CA ALA A 94 3.80 4.40 5.18
C ALA A 94 3.95 4.82 3.71
N TYR A 95 2.88 4.68 2.94
CA TYR A 95 2.80 5.16 1.57
C TYR A 95 1.73 6.23 1.49
N GLN A 96 2.06 7.39 0.92
CA GLN A 96 1.08 8.39 0.50
C GLN A 96 0.62 8.01 -0.91
N ILE A 97 -0.67 7.80 -1.10
CA ILE A 97 -1.20 7.40 -2.41
C ILE A 97 -1.24 8.61 -3.34
N THR A 98 -0.66 8.48 -4.54
CA THR A 98 -0.67 9.57 -5.54
C THR A 98 -1.56 9.23 -6.74
N LYS A 99 -1.53 7.99 -7.20
CA LYS A 99 -2.33 7.53 -8.34
C LYS A 99 -2.83 6.12 -8.13
N ILE A 100 -4.09 5.90 -8.49
CA ILE A 100 -4.72 4.58 -8.51
C ILE A 100 -5.22 4.29 -9.94
N ASN A 101 -5.01 3.08 -10.40
CA ASN A 101 -5.63 2.54 -11.62
C ASN A 101 -6.38 1.27 -11.24
N LEU A 102 -7.72 1.34 -11.25
CA LEU A 102 -8.61 0.24 -10.90
C LEU A 102 -8.95 -0.60 -12.13
N TYR A 103 -9.21 -1.88 -11.90
CA TYR A 103 -9.84 -2.74 -12.89
C TYR A 103 -11.37 -2.71 -12.74
N LYS A 104 -12.06 -3.55 -13.51
CA LYS A 104 -13.54 -3.57 -13.64
C LYS A 104 -14.31 -3.76 -12.33
N ASP A 105 -13.70 -4.41 -11.34
CA ASP A 105 -14.35 -4.80 -10.08
C ASP A 105 -14.12 -3.81 -8.93
N GLY A 106 -13.25 -2.80 -9.12
CA GLY A 106 -12.90 -1.81 -8.09
C GLY A 106 -12.15 -2.36 -6.87
N LYS A 107 -11.91 -3.67 -6.80
CA LYS A 107 -11.20 -4.36 -5.69
C LYS A 107 -9.74 -4.63 -6.02
N HIS A 108 -9.39 -4.57 -7.29
CA HIS A 108 -8.07 -4.83 -7.84
C HIS A 108 -7.61 -3.67 -8.71
N GLY A 109 -6.30 -3.60 -8.88
CA GLY A 109 -5.69 -2.54 -9.67
C GLY A 109 -4.20 -2.41 -9.41
N LYS A 110 -3.68 -1.26 -9.84
CA LYS A 110 -2.31 -0.79 -9.59
C LYS A 110 -2.39 0.51 -8.81
N ALA A 111 -1.45 0.71 -7.90
CA ALA A 111 -1.32 1.96 -7.17
C ALA A 111 0.13 2.44 -7.19
N TRP A 112 0.29 3.75 -7.20
CA TRP A 112 1.56 4.46 -7.08
C TRP A 112 1.46 5.42 -5.90
N GLY A 113 2.61 5.65 -5.27
CA GLY A 113 2.67 6.52 -4.11
C GLY A 113 4.09 6.83 -3.68
N ILE A 114 4.19 7.82 -2.80
CA ILE A 114 5.44 8.26 -2.19
C ILE A 114 5.66 7.46 -0.89
N VAL A 115 6.88 7.00 -0.67
CA VAL A 115 7.23 6.25 0.55
C VAL A 115 7.62 7.22 1.64
N HIS A 116 6.95 7.14 2.78
CA HIS A 116 7.32 7.84 4.00
C HIS A 116 7.97 6.85 4.96
N LYS A 117 9.18 7.16 5.40
CA LYS A 117 9.88 6.46 6.47
C LYS A 117 9.94 7.38 7.68
N ASP A 118 9.39 6.93 8.79
CA ASP A 118 9.33 7.67 10.07
C ASP A 118 8.72 9.08 9.93
N GLY A 119 7.76 9.21 8.99
CA GLY A 119 7.10 10.47 8.66
C GLY A 119 7.82 11.32 7.61
N VAL A 120 9.07 11.01 7.27
CA VAL A 120 9.86 11.74 6.27
C VAL A 120 9.66 11.12 4.87
N PRO A 121 9.39 11.91 3.83
CA PRO A 121 9.34 11.39 2.46
C PRO A 121 10.73 10.91 2.05
N ALA A 122 10.85 9.60 1.78
CA ALA A 122 12.10 8.97 1.39
C ALA A 122 12.42 9.15 -0.11
N ALA A 123 11.42 9.53 -0.91
CA ALA A 123 11.56 9.79 -2.34
C ALA A 123 10.53 10.82 -2.77
N ASP A 124 10.92 11.76 -3.63
CA ASP A 124 10.00 12.74 -4.21
C ASP A 124 9.20 12.14 -5.38
N ALA A 125 9.78 11.14 -6.06
CA ALA A 125 9.15 10.46 -7.18
C ALA A 125 8.14 9.39 -6.72
N PRO A 126 6.91 9.36 -7.28
CA PRO A 126 5.95 8.30 -7.04
C PRO A 126 6.47 6.92 -7.47
N LYS A 127 6.51 5.97 -6.54
CA LYS A 127 6.90 4.58 -6.81
C LYS A 127 5.67 3.69 -6.87
N LYS A 128 5.73 2.66 -7.72
CA LYS A 128 4.71 1.61 -7.76
C LYS A 128 4.66 0.88 -6.41
N ILE A 129 3.48 0.86 -5.80
CA ILE A 129 3.24 0.18 -4.52
C ILE A 129 3.08 -1.32 -4.78
N SER A 130 3.84 -2.14 -4.06
CA SER A 130 3.79 -3.60 -4.21
C SER A 130 2.87 -4.27 -3.20
N GLY A 131 2.23 -5.36 -3.63
CA GLY A 131 1.31 -6.12 -2.77
C GLY A 131 0.05 -5.35 -2.39
N VAL A 132 -0.43 -4.46 -3.26
CA VAL A 132 -1.68 -3.71 -3.09
C VAL A 132 -2.85 -4.64 -2.79
N HIS A 133 -2.95 -5.76 -3.51
CA HIS A 133 -4.03 -6.75 -3.36
C HIS A 133 -3.97 -7.58 -2.05
N LYS A 134 -2.90 -7.46 -1.27
CA LYS A 134 -2.77 -8.27 -0.04
C LYS A 134 -3.75 -7.79 1.03
N ARG A 135 -4.24 -8.72 1.87
CA ARG A 135 -5.19 -8.45 2.95
C ARG A 135 -4.47 -8.06 4.24
N CYS A 136 -3.77 -6.93 4.23
CA CYS A 136 -3.06 -6.43 5.40
C CYS A 136 -2.87 -4.92 5.38
N TRP A 137 -3.67 -4.19 4.63
CA TRP A 137 -3.58 -2.73 4.58
C TRP A 137 -4.50 -2.11 5.63
N LYS A 138 -4.03 -1.01 6.21
CA LYS A 138 -4.79 -0.16 7.12
C LYS A 138 -4.57 1.31 6.74
N TYR A 139 -5.63 2.08 6.89
CA TYR A 139 -5.55 3.54 6.88
C TYR A 139 -4.82 4.00 8.15
N ILE A 140 -3.94 5.00 8.02
CA ILE A 140 -3.34 5.70 9.16
C ILE A 140 -4.07 7.05 9.27
N PRO A 141 -4.98 7.22 10.25
CA PRO A 141 -5.60 8.50 10.47
C PRO A 141 -4.57 9.52 10.94
N ASN A 142 -4.55 10.69 10.29
CA ASN A 142 -3.83 11.86 10.76
C ASN A 142 -2.31 11.68 10.96
N SER A 143 -1.57 11.16 9.97
CA SER A 143 -0.14 11.50 9.84
C SER A 143 0.00 12.95 9.35
N LYS A 144 -0.39 13.91 10.20
CA LYS A 144 -0.29 15.34 9.92
C LYS A 144 1.18 15.74 9.79
N LYS A 145 1.71 15.78 8.57
CA LYS A 145 2.67 16.79 8.10
C LYS A 145 2.73 16.70 6.57
N THR A 146 2.64 17.86 5.90
CA THR A 146 3.03 18.09 4.49
C THR A 146 1.94 18.16 3.41
N GLU A 147 0.72 18.61 3.70
CA GLU A 147 -0.16 19.20 2.66
C GLU A 147 -0.80 20.52 3.13
N GLN A 148 0.03 21.46 3.62
CA GLN A 148 -0.30 22.90 3.67
C GLN A 148 0.84 23.78 3.13
N ILE A 149 1.69 23.23 2.24
CA ILE A 149 2.76 24.01 1.59
C ILE A 149 2.74 23.71 0.08
N THR A 150 1.62 23.92 -0.63
CA THR A 150 1.59 24.15 -2.10
C THR A 150 0.25 24.79 -2.49
N SER A 151 -0.17 25.85 -1.81
CA SER A 151 -1.19 26.77 -2.32
C SER A 151 -1.11 28.11 -1.56
N LEU A 152 0.04 28.78 -1.65
CA LEU A 152 0.13 30.22 -1.40
C LEU A 152 0.61 30.84 -2.72
N PRO A 153 -0.06 31.90 -3.23
CA PRO A 153 0.09 32.33 -4.61
C PRO A 153 1.47 32.93 -4.85
N GLN A 154 2.00 32.67 -6.05
CA GLN A 154 3.19 33.36 -6.59
C GLN A 154 3.09 34.87 -6.32
N PRO A 155 4.07 35.51 -5.66
CA PRO A 155 4.24 36.95 -5.81
C PRO A 155 4.72 37.22 -7.24
N GLU A 156 3.85 37.89 -7.99
CA GLU A 156 4.15 38.60 -9.22
C GLU A 156 5.31 39.58 -8.96
N PRO A 157 6.43 39.51 -9.70
CA PRO A 157 7.39 40.59 -9.68
C PRO A 157 6.86 41.75 -10.54
N GLU A 158 6.23 42.72 -9.86
CA GLU A 158 6.11 44.09 -10.35
C GLU A 158 7.52 44.63 -10.58
N VAL A 159 7.91 44.82 -11.85
CA VAL A 159 9.13 45.54 -12.21
C VAL A 159 8.70 46.86 -12.84
N GLN A 160 8.67 47.89 -11.99
CA GLN A 160 8.67 49.29 -12.40
C GLN A 160 10.06 49.68 -12.93
N ALA A 161 10.11 50.31 -14.10
CA ALA A 161 11.17 51.23 -14.53
C ALA A 161 10.54 52.12 -15.62
N THR A 162 10.17 53.36 -15.27
CA THR A 162 10.88 54.63 -15.58
C THR A 162 10.99 54.91 -17.07
#